data_AF-A0A849VLJ6-F1
#
_entry.id   AF-A0A849VLJ6-F1
#
_cell.length_a   1.000
_cell.length_b   1.000
_cell.length_c   1.000
_cell.angle_alpha   90.00
_cell.angle_beta   90.00
_cell.angle_gamma   90.00
#
_symmetry.space_group_name_H-M   'P 1'
#
loop_
_entity.id
_entity.type
_entity.pdbx_description
1 polymer ?
#
loop_
_entity_poly.entity_id
_entity_poly.type
_entity_poly.pdbx_seq_one_letter_code
_entity_poly.pdbx_strand_id
1 'polypeptide(L)' 'MSRIPNHEMVDELNKLVIGKATWLQDFSEGRRKRPDHEIETRWRELAVLKQAVSDYSAAADRDRGAA' A
#
# COMPACT_ATOMS: atom_id res chain seq x y z
N MET A 1 -12.81 0.68 19.35
CA MET A 1 -11.74 0.06 18.55
C MET A 1 -10.46 0.82 18.86
N SER A 2 -9.41 0.13 19.32
CA SER A 2 -8.13 0.77 19.67
C SER A 2 -7.33 1.12 18.42
N ARG A 3 -6.54 2.19 18.47
CA ARG A 3 -5.65 2.62 17.38
C ARG A 3 -4.60 1.54 17.12
N ILE A 4 -4.36 1.20 15.85
CA ILE A 4 -3.27 0.30 15.45
C ILE A 4 -1.93 1.06 15.62
N PRO A 5 -0.91 0.46 16.27
CA PRO A 5 0.42 1.05 16.38
C PRO A 5 1.03 1.38 15.01
N ASN A 6 1.82 2.45 14.93
CA ASN A 6 2.37 2.92 13.65
C ASN A 6 3.22 1.86 12.94
N HIS A 7 4.00 1.06 13.67
CA HIS A 7 4.78 -0.04 13.08
C HIS A 7 3.89 -1.16 12.52
N GLU A 8 2.85 -1.57 13.25
CA GLU A 8 1.87 -2.55 12.75
C GLU A 8 1.11 -2.02 11.52
N MET A 9 0.79 -0.72 11.50
CA MET A 9 0.19 -0.08 10.32
C MET A 9 1.10 -0.18 9.09
N VAL A 10 2.41 0.02 9.25
CA VAL A 10 3.38 -0.13 8.15
C VAL A 10 3.36 -1.57 7.62
N ASP A 11 3.36 -2.56 8.51
CA ASP A 11 3.35 -3.98 8.12
C ASP A 11 2.09 -4.35 7.35
N GLU A 12 0.91 -3.93 7.83
CA GLU A 12 -0.36 -4.19 7.14
C GLU A 12 -0.47 -3.45 5.80
N LEU A 13 -0.05 -2.18 5.74
CA LEU A 13 -0.06 -1.43 4.49
C LEU A 13 0.91 -2.04 3.45
N ASN A 14 2.07 -2.53 3.87
CA ASN A 14 3.02 -3.21 2.99
C ASN A 14 2.43 -4.49 2.37
N LYS A 15 1.66 -5.28 3.14
CA LYS A 15 0.95 -6.44 2.59
C LYS A 15 -0.04 -6.02 1.49
N LEU A 16 -0.77 -4.92 1.71
CA LEU A 16 -1.69 -4.37 0.71
C LEU A 16 -0.97 -3.86 -0.54
N VAL A 17 0.17 -3.18 -0.38
CA VAL A 17 1.02 -2.73 -1.50
C VAL A 17 1.43 -3.93 -2.35
N ILE A 18 1.93 -5.01 -1.74
CA ILE A 18 2.35 -6.23 -2.44
C ILE A 18 1.16 -6.85 -3.18
N GLY A 19 0.01 -6.99 -2.54
CA GLY A 19 -1.19 -7.54 -3.16
C GLY A 19 -1.66 -6.73 -4.37
N LYS A 20 -1.65 -5.39 -4.28
CA LYS A 20 -2.02 -4.51 -5.40
C LYS A 20 -0.99 -4.54 -6.52
N ALA A 21 0.30 -4.57 -6.20
CA ALA A 21 1.36 -4.67 -7.19
C ALA A 21 1.30 -6.01 -7.96
N THR A 22 1.05 -7.11 -7.24
CA THR A 22 0.87 -8.44 -7.85
C THR A 22 -0.34 -8.46 -8.79
N TRP A 23 -1.47 -7.90 -8.34
CA TRP A 23 -2.65 -7.79 -9.20
C TRP A 23 -2.35 -6.98 -10.47
N LEU A 24 -1.66 -5.85 -10.36
CA LEU A 24 -1.28 -5.04 -11.52
C LEU A 24 -0.33 -5.78 -12.46
N GLN A 25 0.63 -6.52 -11.93
CA GLN A 25 1.52 -7.36 -12.74
C GLN A 25 0.75 -8.42 -13.55
N ASP A 26 -0.24 -9.07 -12.95
CA ASP A 26 -1.01 -10.13 -13.61
C ASP A 26 -2.04 -9.61 -14.63
N PHE A 27 -2.57 -8.40 -14.41
CA PHE A 27 -3.81 -7.94 -15.03
C PHE A 27 -3.72 -6.58 -15.75
N SER A 28 -2.57 -5.89 -15.74
CA SER A 28 -2.42 -4.61 -16.45
C SER A 28 -2.16 -4.77 -17.96
N GLU A 29 -1.72 -5.95 -18.39
CA GLU A 29 -1.37 -6.23 -19.77
C GLU A 29 -1.57 -7.71 -20.15
N GLY A 30 -1.34 -8.02 -21.43
CA GLY A 30 -1.42 -9.38 -21.95
C GLY A 30 -2.85 -9.94 -22.04
N ARG A 31 -2.96 -11.27 -22.14
CA ARG A 31 -4.24 -11.98 -22.41
C ARG A 31 -5.24 -11.91 -21.26
N ARG A 32 -4.77 -11.61 -20.04
CA ARG A 32 -5.60 -11.47 -18.83
C ARG A 32 -5.87 -10.01 -18.49
N LYS A 33 -5.48 -9.07 -19.36
CA LYS A 33 -5.65 -7.64 -19.13
C LYS A 33 -7.10 -7.32 -18.73
N ARG A 34 -7.26 -6.60 -17.63
CA ARG A 34 -8.54 -6.08 -17.14
C ARG A 34 -8.90 -4.75 -17.83
N PRO A 35 -10.14 -4.27 -17.73
CA PRO A 35 -10.52 -2.97 -18.28
C PRO A 35 -9.61 -1.83 -17.75
N ASP A 36 -9.30 -0.87 -18.61
CA ASP A 36 -8.33 0.20 -18.30
C ASP A 36 -8.73 1.01 -17.06
N HIS A 37 -10.02 1.32 -16.89
CA HIS A 37 -10.50 2.04 -15.71
C HIS A 37 -10.28 1.29 -14.38
N GLU A 38 -10.32 -0.05 -14.40
CA GLU A 38 -9.97 -0.86 -13.22
C GLU A 38 -8.48 -0.77 -12.94
N ILE A 39 -7.64 -0.87 -13.98
CA ILE A 39 -6.18 -0.77 -13.88
C ILE A 39 -5.78 0.61 -13.34
N GLU A 40 -6.36 1.69 -13.89
CA GLU A 40 -6.14 3.07 -13.41
C GLU A 40 -6.53 3.22 -11.94
N THR A 41 -7.67 2.65 -11.54
CA THR A 41 -8.12 2.66 -10.14
C THR A 41 -7.09 1.96 -9.25
N ARG A 42 -6.58 0.78 -9.65
CA ARG A 42 -5.56 0.06 -8.87
C ARG A 42 -4.21 0.76 -8.83
N TRP A 43 -3.81 1.47 -9.88
CA TRP A 43 -2.63 2.32 -9.84
C TRP A 43 -2.77 3.47 -8.83
N ARG A 44 -3.93 4.14 -8.81
CA ARG A 44 -4.20 5.21 -7.83
C ARG A 44 -4.21 4.67 -6.40
N GLU A 45 -4.87 3.55 -6.16
CA GLU A 45 -4.87 2.90 -4.85
C GLU A 45 -3.46 2.49 -4.41
N LEU A 46 -2.64 1.93 -5.32
CA LEU A 46 -1.25 1.59 -5.01
C LEU A 46 -0.44 2.83 -4.62
N ALA A 47 -0.64 3.96 -5.32
CA ALA A 47 0.04 5.22 -4.99
C ALA A 47 -0.35 5.71 -3.59
N VAL A 48 -1.64 5.69 -3.24
CA VAL A 48 -2.13 6.04 -1.90
C VAL A 48 -1.53 5.15 -0.83
N LEU A 49 -1.50 3.82 -1.06
CA LEU A 49 -0.94 2.88 -0.10
C LEU A 49 0.56 3.12 0.12
N LYS A 50 1.33 3.37 -0.95
CA LYS A 50 2.76 3.69 -0.85
C LYS A 50 3.00 4.97 -0.07
N GLN A 51 2.19 6.00 -0.29
CA GLN A 51 2.28 7.24 0.48
C GLN A 51 1.97 6.98 1.97
N ALA A 52 0.92 6.23 2.27
CA ALA A 52 0.58 5.87 3.65
C ALA A 52 1.71 5.08 4.33
N VAL A 53 2.34 4.11 3.64
CA VAL A 53 3.51 3.39 4.16
C VAL A 53 4.62 4.38 4.54
N SER A 54 4.94 5.33 3.67
CA SER A 54 5.95 6.35 3.93
C SER A 54 5.62 7.18 5.17
N ASP A 55 4.38 7.67 5.26
CA ASP A 55 3.93 8.54 6.36
C ASP A 55 3.96 7.80 7.71
N TYR A 56 3.47 6.57 7.76
CA TYR A 56 3.47 5.76 8.97
C TYR A 56 4.87 5.24 9.35
N SER A 57 5.75 4.99 8.37
CA SER A 57 7.15 4.65 8.65
C SER A 57 7.85 5.83 9.34
N ALA A 58 7.68 7.04 8.80
CA ALA A 58 8.22 8.25 9.43
C ALA A 58 7.62 8.49 10.83
N ALA A 59 6.35 8.16 11.06
CA ALA A 59 5.74 8.23 12.39
C ALA A 59 6.31 7.19 13.35
N ALA A 60 6.48 5.94 12.91
CA ALA A 60 7.07 4.86 13.71
C ALA A 60 8.52 5.16 14.11
N ASP A 61 9.30 5.78 13.21
CA ASP A 61 10.67 6.22 13.51
C ASP A 61 10.71 7.32 14.57
N ARG A 62 9.76 8.28 14.52
CA ARG A 62 9.61 9.31 15.56
C ARG A 62 9.23 8.69 16.90
N ASP A 63 8.31 7.73 16.93
CA ASP A 63 7.92 7.03 18.16
C ASP A 63 9.11 6.31 18.79
N ARG A 64 10.01 5.75 17.97
CA ARG A 64 11.22 5.05 18.43
C ARG A 64 12.30 6.01 18.94
N GLY A 65 12.46 7.17 18.31
CA GLY A 65 13.44 8.19 18.74
C GLY A 65 12.97 9.04 19.91
N ALA A 66 11.68 9.04 20.22
CA ALA A 66 11.09 9.72 21.38
C ALA A 66 10.98 8.81 22.63
N ALA A 67 11.31 7.52 22.50
CA ALA A 67 11.36 6.53 23.57
C ALA A 67 12.79 6.39 24.13
#